data_AF-A0AAV4I5T8-F1
#
_entry.id   AF-A0AAV4I5T8-F1
#
_cell.length_a   1.000
_cell.length_b   1.000
_cell.length_c   1.000
_cell.angle_alpha   90.00
_cell.angle_beta   90.00
_cell.angle_gamma   90.00
#
_symmetry.space_group_name_H-M   'P 1'
#
loop_
_entity.id
_entity.type
_entity.pdbx_description
1 polymer ?
#
loop_
_entity_poly.entity_id
_entity_poly.type
_entity_poly.pdbx_seq_one_letter_code
_entity_poly.pdbx_strand_id
1 'polypeptide(L)'
;MFMPHPPPQKMALRKMCSKVHRFLFVAGEVAPESFPAAIEAISSGKVNVKQLVSHRFPLEESEQAFTMAANKEGYKVIIDCSRPGEDQIPKSSFHHLQSSENHISRNGGI
;
A
#
# COMPACT_ATOMS: atom_id res chain seq x y z
N MET A 1 39.85 -32.28 -58.83
CA MET A 1 38.74 -33.25 -58.74
C MET A 1 38.16 -33.15 -57.33
N PHE A 2 37.18 -32.27 -57.11
CA PHE A 2 36.56 -32.07 -55.80
C PHE A 2 35.29 -32.94 -55.74
N MET A 3 35.23 -33.87 -54.79
CA MET A 3 34.01 -34.64 -54.52
C MET A 3 33.13 -33.85 -53.53
N PRO A 4 31.79 -33.86 -53.69
CA PRO A 4 30.91 -33.20 -52.74
C PRO A 4 30.78 -34.02 -51.45
N HIS A 5 30.83 -33.32 -50.32
CA HIS A 5 30.62 -33.85 -48.97
C HIS A 5 29.18 -34.38 -48.81
N PRO A 6 28.94 -35.51 -48.11
CA PRO A 6 27.58 -35.99 -47.86
C PRO A 6 26.84 -35.04 -46.90
N PRO A 7 25.52 -34.80 -47.12
CA PRO A 7 24.74 -33.94 -46.25
C PRO A 7 24.53 -34.56 -44.86
N PRO A 8 24.42 -33.73 -43.80
CA PRO A 8 24.22 -34.21 -42.45
C PRO A 8 22.86 -34.93 -42.34
N GLN A 9 22.88 -36.13 -41.76
CA GLN A 9 21.67 -36.91 -41.55
C GLN A 9 20.77 -36.23 -40.50
N LYS A 10 19.51 -35.98 -40.88
CA LYS A 10 18.49 -35.38 -40.00
C LYS A 10 18.15 -36.36 -38.88
N MET A 11 18.49 -36.00 -37.64
CA MET A 11 18.04 -36.73 -36.45
C MET A 11 16.52 -36.59 -36.30
N ALA A 12 15.84 -37.73 -36.25
CA ALA A 12 14.42 -37.82 -36.02
C ALA A 12 14.07 -37.27 -34.62
N LEU A 13 13.39 -36.12 -34.57
CA LEU A 13 12.73 -35.61 -33.37
C LEU A 13 11.52 -36.51 -33.07
N ARG A 14 11.76 -37.52 -32.22
CA ARG A 14 10.69 -38.30 -31.58
C ARG A 14 9.84 -37.36 -30.73
N LYS A 15 8.52 -37.46 -30.94
CA LYS A 15 7.43 -36.77 -30.24
C LYS A 15 7.61 -36.76 -28.72
N MET A 16 7.27 -35.65 -28.07
CA MET A 16 6.74 -35.71 -26.70
C MET A 16 5.58 -34.74 -26.53
N CYS A 17 4.38 -35.33 -26.54
CA CYS A 17 3.14 -34.71 -26.10
C CYS A 17 3.14 -34.77 -24.57
N SER A 18 2.99 -33.65 -23.85
CA SER A 18 2.54 -33.68 -22.45
C SER A 18 1.94 -32.34 -22.01
N LYS A 19 0.70 -32.40 -21.55
CA LYS A 19 -0.04 -31.31 -20.90
C LYS A 19 0.42 -31.15 -19.45
N VAL A 20 1.24 -30.16 -19.11
CA VAL A 20 1.42 -29.63 -17.74
C VAL A 20 2.24 -28.32 -17.89
N HIS A 21 1.99 -27.15 -17.30
CA HIS A 21 1.59 -26.77 -15.95
C HIS A 21 0.94 -25.38 -15.94
N ARG A 22 -0.12 -25.18 -15.15
CA ARG A 22 -0.51 -23.84 -14.67
C ARG A 22 0.57 -23.38 -13.71
N PHE A 23 1.27 -22.29 -14.01
CA PHE A 23 2.22 -21.68 -13.09
C PHE A 23 1.44 -20.88 -12.05
N LEU A 24 1.35 -21.41 -10.83
CA LEU A 24 0.92 -20.64 -9.66
C LEU A 24 2.14 -19.92 -9.09
N PHE A 25 2.12 -18.59 -9.09
CA PHE A 25 3.14 -17.77 -8.45
C PHE A 25 2.73 -17.50 -7.00
N VAL A 26 3.58 -17.88 -6.05
CA VAL A 26 3.40 -17.58 -4.62
C VAL A 26 4.38 -16.49 -4.25
N ALA A 27 3.86 -15.32 -3.89
CA ALA A 27 4.64 -14.18 -3.41
C ALA A 27 4.32 -13.93 -1.94
N GLY A 28 5.35 -13.70 -1.13
CA GLY A 28 5.19 -13.14 0.21
C GLY A 28 5.30 -11.62 0.15
N GLU A 29 4.46 -10.91 0.88
CA GLU A 29 4.51 -9.46 0.99
C GLU A 29 4.92 -9.07 2.42
N VAL A 30 6.03 -8.35 2.53
CA VAL A 30 6.41 -7.63 3.75
C VAL A 30 6.44 -6.17 3.34
N ALA A 31 5.29 -5.49 3.42
CA ALA A 31 5.01 -4.23 2.73
C ALA A 31 6.07 -3.13 2.98
N PRO A 32 7.00 -2.86 2.04
CA PRO A 32 7.88 -1.72 2.11
C PRO A 32 7.29 -0.60 1.25
N GLU A 33 7.14 0.61 1.80
CA GLU A 33 6.84 1.84 1.03
C GLU A 33 5.42 1.99 0.41
N SER A 34 4.35 1.54 1.08
CA SER A 34 2.96 1.73 0.59
C SER A 34 2.25 2.99 1.12
N PHE A 35 2.83 3.69 2.09
CA PHE A 35 2.15 4.81 2.77
C PHE A 35 1.79 5.99 1.86
N PRO A 36 2.66 6.51 0.97
CA PRO A 36 2.31 7.64 0.12
C PRO A 36 1.10 7.36 -0.78
N ALA A 37 1.08 6.20 -1.43
CA ALA A 37 -0.03 5.78 -2.29
C ALA A 37 -1.32 5.56 -1.49
N ALA A 38 -1.23 4.98 -0.28
CA ALA A 38 -2.38 4.81 0.61
C ALA A 38 -2.98 6.16 1.05
N ILE A 39 -2.14 7.15 1.38
CA ILE A 39 -2.58 8.49 1.74
C ILE A 39 -3.28 9.17 0.56
N GLU A 40 -2.74 9.08 -0.65
CA GLU A 40 -3.38 9.61 -1.86
C GLU A 40 -4.75 8.96 -2.10
N ALA A 41 -4.84 7.64 -1.99
CA ALA A 41 -6.08 6.89 -2.18
C ALA A 41 -7.18 7.29 -1.16
N ILE A 42 -6.80 7.51 0.10
CA ILE A 42 -7.72 7.94 1.16
C ILE A 42 -8.12 9.40 0.97
N SER A 43 -7.17 10.30 0.73
CA SER A 43 -7.42 11.74 0.62
C SER A 43 -8.22 12.10 -0.63
N SER A 44 -8.00 11.40 -1.75
CA SER A 44 -8.81 11.54 -2.97
C SER A 44 -10.21 10.92 -2.87
N GLY A 45 -10.53 10.24 -1.77
CA GLY A 45 -11.82 9.59 -1.56
C GLY A 45 -12.04 8.31 -2.39
N LYS A 46 -11.03 7.85 -3.14
CA LYS A 46 -11.07 6.58 -3.89
C LYS A 46 -11.25 5.39 -2.96
N VAL A 47 -10.78 5.48 -1.72
CA VAL A 47 -10.90 4.45 -0.69
C VAL A 47 -11.46 5.04 0.61
N ASN A 48 -12.55 4.46 1.12
CA ASN A 48 -13.14 4.84 2.41
C ASN A 48 -12.76 3.84 3.50
N VAL A 49 -11.69 4.12 4.25
CA VAL A 49 -11.21 3.25 5.34
C VAL A 49 -12.02 3.37 6.63
N LYS A 50 -12.88 4.39 6.78
CA LYS A 50 -13.62 4.61 8.03
C LYS A 50 -14.60 3.48 8.35
N GLN A 51 -15.15 2.83 7.31
CA GLN A 51 -16.08 1.72 7.46
C GLN A 51 -15.43 0.44 8.01
N LEU A 52 -14.10 0.35 7.97
CA LEU A 52 -13.38 -0.81 8.53
C LEU A 52 -13.31 -0.73 10.06
N VAL A 53 -13.39 0.47 10.64
CA VAL A 53 -13.33 0.67 12.09
C VAL A 53 -14.65 0.24 12.70
N SER A 54 -14.66 -0.91 13.35
CA SER A 54 -15.86 -1.46 14.00
C SER A 54 -16.02 -0.95 15.43
N HIS A 55 -14.91 -0.73 16.16
CA HIS A 55 -14.93 -0.33 17.56
C HIS A 55 -13.83 0.68 17.87
N ARG A 56 -14.09 1.57 18.84
CA ARG A 56 -13.15 2.54 19.37
C ARG A 56 -13.18 2.47 20.89
N PHE A 57 -12.01 2.34 21.49
CA PHE A 57 -11.81 2.32 22.94
C PHE A 57 -10.89 3.46 23.35
N PRO A 58 -11.10 4.09 24.52
CA PRO A 58 -10.08 4.94 25.11
C PRO A 58 -8.88 4.11 25.57
N LEU A 59 -7.75 4.77 25.82
CA LEU A 59 -6.49 4.11 26.22
C LEU A 59 -6.65 3.27 27.51
N GLU A 60 -7.46 3.74 28.44
CA GLU A 60 -7.74 3.08 29.72
C GLU A 60 -8.42 1.71 29.54
N GLU A 61 -9.12 1.50 28.42
CA GLU A 61 -9.83 0.25 28.09
C GLU A 61 -9.03 -0.62 27.11
N SER A 62 -7.72 -0.39 26.99
CA SER A 62 -6.85 -1.12 26.07
C SER A 62 -6.91 -2.65 26.24
N GLU A 63 -6.98 -3.16 27.48
CA GLU A 63 -7.11 -4.59 27.73
C GLU A 63 -8.38 -5.17 27.10
N GLN A 64 -9.52 -4.50 27.29
CA GLN A 64 -10.80 -4.91 26.69
C GLN A 64 -10.75 -4.84 25.16
N ALA A 65 -10.10 -3.80 24.60
CA ALA A 65 -9.91 -3.67 23.16
C ALA A 65 -9.13 -4.85 22.57
N PHE A 66 -8.08 -5.31 23.26
CA PHE A 66 -7.31 -6.49 22.86
C PHE A 66 -8.11 -7.79 23.01
N THR A 67 -8.88 -7.96 24.08
CA THR A 67 -9.78 -9.12 24.25
C THR A 67 -10.80 -9.20 23.11
N MET A 68 -11.44 -8.07 22.76
CA MET A 68 -12.40 -8.00 21.66
C MET A 68 -11.74 -8.37 20.31
N ALA A 69 -10.55 -7.84 20.04
CA ALA A 69 -9.79 -8.17 18.84
C ALA A 69 -9.42 -9.67 18.78
N ALA A 70 -9.00 -10.26 19.90
CA ALA A 70 -8.67 -11.68 20.00
C ALA A 70 -9.89 -12.59 19.79
N ASN A 71 -11.05 -12.18 20.31
CA ASN A 71 -12.32 -12.89 20.14
C ASN A 71 -12.93 -12.73 18.73
N LYS A 72 -12.33 -11.88 17.87
CA LYS A 72 -12.81 -11.58 16.51
C LYS A 72 -14.19 -10.93 16.49
N GLU A 73 -14.48 -10.14 17.52
CA GLU A 73 -15.71 -9.36 17.65
C GLU A 73 -15.58 -8.02 16.91
N GLY A 74 -15.32 -8.07 15.60
CA GLY A 74 -15.17 -6.88 14.75
C GLY A 74 -14.11 -7.04 13.65
N TYR A 75 -13.87 -5.95 12.92
CA TYR A 75 -12.89 -5.90 11.82
C TYR A 75 -11.62 -5.16 12.24
N LYS A 76 -11.75 -3.87 12.56
CA LYS A 76 -10.64 -3.04 13.06
C LYS A 76 -11.07 -2.36 14.36
N VAL A 77 -10.42 -2.77 15.44
CA VAL A 77 -10.50 -2.10 16.75
C VAL A 77 -9.43 -1.01 16.80
N ILE A 78 -9.80 0.19 17.24
CA ILE A 78 -8.89 1.34 17.41
C ILE A 78 -8.88 1.72 18.89
N ILE A 79 -7.68 1.94 19.43
CA ILE A 79 -7.49 2.55 20.74
C ILE A 79 -7.13 4.02 20.51
N ASP A 80 -7.91 4.92 21.08
CA ASP A 80 -7.67 6.35 21.04
C ASP A 80 -6.78 6.76 22.21
N CYS A 81 -5.66 7.41 21.89
CA CYS A 81 -4.67 7.87 22.87
C CYS A 81 -4.75 9.37 23.12
N SER A 82 -5.76 10.05 22.57
CA SER A 82 -6.01 11.47 22.79
C SER A 82 -6.28 11.73 24.28
N ARG A 83 -5.74 12.82 24.81
CA ARG A 83 -6.02 13.19 26.21
C ARG A 83 -7.45 13.72 26.32
N PRO A 84 -8.22 13.33 27.35
CA PRO A 84 -9.53 13.93 27.60
C PRO A 84 -9.36 15.43 27.86
N GLY A 85 -9.81 16.26 26.91
CA GLY A 85 -9.66 17.72 26.94
C GLY A 85 -8.92 18.35 25.75
N GLU A 86 -8.31 17.55 24.85
CA GLU A 86 -7.71 18.01 23.58
C GLU A 86 -8.68 17.90 22.38
N ASP A 87 -9.98 17.82 22.64
CA ASP A 87 -10.97 17.82 21.57
C ASP A 87 -11.04 19.20 20.91
N GLN A 88 -10.51 19.22 19.69
CA GLN A 88 -10.72 20.19 18.61
C GLN A 88 -9.72 21.34 18.54
N ILE A 89 -8.51 21.06 18.06
CA ILE A 89 -7.84 22.04 17.20
C ILE A 89 -8.68 22.15 15.93
N PRO A 90 -9.32 23.31 15.64
CA PRO A 90 -10.09 23.48 14.42
C PRO A 90 -9.15 23.28 13.23
N LYS A 91 -9.51 22.39 12.30
CA LYS A 91 -8.76 22.20 11.04
C LYS A 91 -8.67 23.50 10.21
N SER A 92 -9.44 24.53 10.55
CA SER A 92 -9.33 25.87 9.97
C SER A 92 -8.01 26.58 10.28
N SER A 93 -7.26 26.16 11.31
CA SER A 93 -6.01 26.82 11.70
C SER A 93 -4.81 26.52 10.80
N PHE A 94 -4.90 25.53 9.90
CA PHE A 94 -3.81 25.14 9.00
C PHE A 94 -3.82 25.84 7.63
N HIS A 95 -4.85 26.63 7.31
CA HIS A 95 -4.92 27.36 6.03
C HIS A 95 -4.13 28.69 6.00
N HIS A 96 -3.56 29.14 7.13
CA HIS A 96 -2.90 30.45 7.21
C HIS A 96 -1.38 30.43 7.02
N LEU A 97 -0.72 29.25 7.05
CA LEU A 97 0.74 29.17 7.01
C LEU A 97 1.37 28.87 5.63
N GLN A 98 0.56 28.69 4.58
CA GLN A 98 1.09 28.48 3.22
C GLN A 98 1.25 29.77 2.39
N SER A 99 0.97 30.95 2.94
CA SER A 99 1.07 32.22 2.19
C SER A 99 2.36 33.02 2.40
N SER A 100 3.29 32.59 3.27
CA SER A 100 4.49 33.40 3.58
C SER A 100 5.79 32.98 2.90
N GLU A 101 5.83 31.86 2.17
CA GLU A 101 7.07 31.43 1.46
C GLU A 101 7.17 31.91 0.01
N ASN A 102 6.15 32.59 -0.54
CA ASN A 102 6.18 33.11 -1.92
C ASN A 102 6.60 34.59 -2.04
N HIS A 103 7.24 35.17 -1.03
CA HIS A 103 7.66 36.58 -1.09
C HIS A 103 9.07 36.83 -0.55
N ILE A 104 10.09 36.23 -1.18
CA ILE A 104 11.47 36.76 -1.15
C ILE A 104 12.06 36.76 -2.58
N SER A 105 11.71 37.84 -3.29
CA SER A 105 12.49 38.64 -4.25
C SER A 105 13.62 38.01 -5.07
N ARG A 106 13.58 38.25 -6.38
CA ARG A 106 14.69 38.92 -7.10
C ARG A 106 14.19 39.55 -8.41
N ASN A 107 13.73 40.81 -8.30
CA ASN A 107 13.96 41.78 -9.36
C ASN A 107 15.42 42.24 -9.24
N GLY A 108 16.18 42.09 -10.31
CA GLY A 108 17.47 42.75 -10.53
C GLY A 108 17.53 43.14 -11.99
N GLY A 109 17.13 44.37 -12.30
CA GLY A 109 17.29 44.96 -13.63
C GLY A 109 18.69 45.51 -13.85
N ILE A 110 19.14 45.50 -15.11
CA ILE A 110 19.55 46.67 -15.91
C ILE A 110 19.22 46.32 -17.36
#